data_AF-A0A2T0REV2-F1
#
_entry.id   AF-A0A2T0REV2-F1
#
_cell.length_a   1.000
_cell.length_b   1.000
_cell.length_c   1.000
_cell.angle_alpha   90.00
_cell.angle_beta   90.00
_cell.angle_gamma   90.00
#
_symmetry.space_group_name_H-M   'P 1'
#
loop_
_entity.id
_entity.type
_entity.pdbx_description
1 polymer ?
#
loop_
_entity_poly.entity_id
_entity_poly.type
_entity_poly.pdbx_seq_one_letter_code
_entity_poly.pdbx_strand_id
1 'polypeptide(L)'
;MTNSVPLILQQTPVQRGFRPEPARNPSVAAVYATGTGELVYYASRSMTLGERFFTKCRTRYDVDISDHRRTAELASTPLRTRDGHFFIAKVSVGFRVHDPCEVVRRGIRDALPVVYTYLSRALEGAVSGYDVGDPSGAERAIRALFANPVPLPDGITVFEVAPLLRPDDATAEYFRKRRDTLRALDTGADEYALRVQEERQRNELAAMTQASRLHALEKERVALGGRGVTAADMAREHLMRHPEDTEKVTRMLLEHEQAMLQAQDVHSQRTTEFIKFMMDNGVVQPGQFQPFVEGAARAYGLPGSAGAIAGPGASSWNQPPVLPALGSSSPATPPAQAGPPPREHVVLEQDPATKVWAPSDGVQPVYLLVDESTEAAAHLDDLGTGLRRLFDGLRQAADIAPAIRLSVLGYADQVAARMSMAPVDAATSVPWLTSRGVASYANAFETLYGRIAPDVSTLKAQGLTVRRPLVFLLAAAPAADEGVWQTPYARLTDPGTHPYAPNIVACGVGGASAGLIAAIATKPEFGYVADAGADVRAAIGDYWDALTRCLVTYGRTLLAGAPDLEFELPPHFHVATAS
;
A
#
# COMPACT_ATOMS: atom_id res chain seq x y z
N MET A 1 15.13 7.78 -47.73
CA MET A 1 15.27 7.34 -49.14
C MET A 1 15.48 5.84 -49.15
N THR A 2 14.47 5.06 -49.53
CA THR A 2 14.60 3.61 -49.72
C THR A 2 15.11 3.33 -51.13
N ASN A 3 16.32 2.77 -51.24
CA ASN A 3 16.81 2.25 -52.53
C ASN A 3 15.88 1.13 -53.00
N SER A 4 15.28 1.30 -54.18
CA SER A 4 14.43 0.29 -54.81
C SER A 4 15.20 -1.01 -55.07
N VAL A 5 14.49 -2.14 -55.12
CA VAL A 5 15.06 -3.44 -55.46
C VAL A 5 14.47 -3.88 -56.79
N PRO A 6 15.12 -3.58 -57.92
CA PRO A 6 14.60 -3.89 -59.24
C PRO A 6 14.58 -5.41 -59.47
N LEU A 7 13.40 -6.02 -59.43
CA LEU A 7 13.24 -7.47 -59.69
C LEU A 7 13.39 -7.80 -61.17
N ILE A 8 12.92 -6.92 -62.06
CA ILE A 8 13.07 -7.07 -63.51
C ILE A 8 14.30 -6.25 -63.93
N LEU A 9 15.41 -6.95 -64.16
CA LEU A 9 16.71 -6.34 -64.47
C LEU A 9 16.75 -5.84 -65.92
N GLN A 10 16.27 -6.65 -66.87
CA GLN A 10 16.24 -6.32 -68.30
C GLN A 10 15.03 -6.93 -68.99
N GLN A 11 14.52 -6.21 -70.01
CA GLN A 11 13.52 -6.70 -70.95
C GLN A 11 14.12 -6.65 -72.36
N THR A 12 14.26 -7.80 -73.02
CA THR A 12 14.90 -7.91 -74.34
C THR A 12 14.01 -8.68 -75.34
N PRO A 13 14.02 -8.33 -76.64
CA PRO A 13 13.37 -9.15 -77.66
C PRO A 13 14.12 -10.46 -77.88
N VAL A 14 13.40 -11.56 -78.04
CA VAL A 14 14.00 -12.90 -78.23
C VAL A 14 14.77 -12.96 -79.55
N GLN A 15 16.10 -13.07 -79.46
CA GLN A 15 16.98 -13.13 -80.63
C GLN A 15 16.84 -14.46 -81.37
N ARG A 16 16.23 -14.42 -82.56
CA ARG A 16 16.06 -15.57 -83.48
C ARG A 16 17.33 -15.74 -84.32
N GLY A 17 18.03 -16.86 -84.17
CA GLY A 17 19.22 -17.20 -84.95
C GLY A 17 20.30 -17.94 -84.16
N PHE A 18 21.40 -18.27 -84.85
CA PHE A 18 22.48 -19.16 -84.37
C PHE A 18 23.41 -18.57 -83.28
N ARG A 19 23.21 -17.32 -82.85
CA ARG A 19 24.09 -16.70 -81.85
C ARG A 19 23.91 -17.40 -80.49
N PRO A 20 24.98 -17.91 -79.84
CA PRO A 20 24.87 -18.55 -78.54
C PRO A 20 24.35 -17.56 -77.49
N GLU A 21 23.51 -18.03 -76.56
CA GLU A 21 23.01 -17.21 -75.46
C GLU A 21 24.17 -17.02 -74.45
N PRO A 22 24.45 -15.79 -73.97
CA PRO A 22 25.56 -15.56 -73.04
C PRO A 22 25.38 -16.34 -71.74
N ALA A 23 26.50 -16.73 -71.13
CA ALA A 23 26.51 -17.50 -69.89
C ALA A 23 25.72 -16.79 -68.78
N ARG A 24 24.81 -17.52 -68.12
CA ARG A 24 23.94 -16.95 -67.08
C ARG A 24 24.68 -16.82 -65.76
N ASN A 25 24.43 -15.71 -65.06
CA ASN A 25 24.70 -15.64 -63.63
C ASN A 25 23.67 -16.54 -62.92
N PRO A 26 24.05 -17.50 -62.04
CA PRO A 26 23.12 -18.40 -61.37
C PRO A 26 21.99 -17.69 -60.59
N SER A 27 22.18 -16.43 -60.21
CA SER A 27 21.20 -15.63 -59.47
C SER A 27 20.12 -14.95 -60.34
N VAL A 28 20.08 -15.19 -61.66
CA VAL A 28 19.13 -14.53 -62.58
C VAL A 28 18.32 -15.56 -63.38
N ALA A 29 17.00 -15.51 -63.22
CA ALA A 29 16.03 -16.31 -63.96
C ALA A 29 15.63 -15.64 -65.28
N ALA A 30 15.53 -16.42 -66.36
CA ALA A 30 15.00 -15.96 -67.64
C ALA A 30 13.55 -16.46 -67.83
N VAL A 31 12.61 -15.52 -67.98
CA VAL A 31 11.19 -15.78 -68.26
C VAL A 31 10.88 -15.33 -69.68
N TYR A 32 10.23 -16.19 -70.47
CA TYR A 32 9.90 -15.90 -71.86
C TYR A 32 8.39 -15.74 -72.03
N ALA A 33 7.96 -14.66 -72.68
CA ALA A 33 6.55 -14.34 -72.94
C ALA A 33 6.19 -14.55 -74.41
N THR A 34 5.10 -15.29 -74.66
CA THR A 34 4.48 -15.41 -75.98
C THR A 34 3.74 -14.14 -76.38
N GLY A 35 3.51 -13.98 -77.69
CA GLY A 35 2.66 -12.90 -78.21
C GLY A 35 1.18 -12.97 -77.76
N THR A 36 0.79 -14.04 -77.06
CA THR A 36 -0.56 -14.28 -76.51
C THR A 36 -0.59 -14.18 -74.97
N GLY A 37 0.51 -13.78 -74.31
CA GLY A 37 0.58 -13.60 -72.85
C GLY A 37 0.86 -14.85 -72.02
N GLU A 38 1.07 -16.00 -72.68
CA GLU A 38 1.51 -17.23 -72.03
C GLU A 38 3.00 -17.12 -71.65
N LEU A 39 3.34 -17.48 -70.42
CA LEU A 39 4.69 -17.33 -69.84
C LEU A 39 5.34 -18.69 -69.63
N VAL A 40 6.58 -18.85 -70.10
CA VAL A 40 7.38 -20.07 -69.96
C VAL A 40 8.67 -19.76 -69.19
N TYR A 41 8.89 -20.49 -68.10
CA TYR A 41 10.06 -20.38 -67.23
C TYR A 41 11.05 -21.51 -67.51
N TYR A 42 12.35 -21.16 -67.53
CA TYR A 42 13.43 -22.14 -67.59
C TYR A 42 14.47 -21.84 -66.48
N ALA A 43 14.33 -22.54 -65.36
CA ALA A 43 15.13 -22.34 -64.14
C ALA A 43 16.65 -22.45 -64.37
N SER A 44 17.09 -23.55 -65.00
CA SER A 44 18.50 -23.95 -65.06
C SER A 44 19.02 -24.20 -66.48
N ARG A 45 18.16 -24.13 -67.50
CA ARG A 45 18.53 -24.32 -68.91
C ARG A 45 18.20 -23.10 -69.75
N SER A 46 19.04 -22.81 -70.74
CA SER A 46 18.64 -21.98 -71.88
C SER A 46 17.71 -22.75 -72.80
N MET A 47 16.89 -22.05 -73.58
CA MET A 47 16.18 -22.69 -74.68
C MET A 47 17.19 -23.24 -75.68
N THR A 48 17.03 -24.52 -76.05
CA THR A 48 17.87 -25.17 -77.05
C THR A 48 17.72 -24.51 -78.43
N LEU A 49 18.71 -24.72 -79.31
CA LEU A 49 18.71 -24.16 -80.68
C LEU A 49 17.43 -24.50 -81.47
N GLY A 50 16.88 -25.71 -81.30
CA GLY A 50 15.61 -26.13 -81.89
C GLY A 50 14.41 -25.38 -81.30
N GLU A 51 14.30 -25.33 -79.96
CA GLU A 51 13.23 -24.59 -79.28
C GLU A 51 13.22 -23.11 -79.69
N ARG A 52 14.39 -22.47 -79.82
CA ARG A 52 14.50 -21.06 -80.24
C ARG A 52 13.99 -20.78 -81.66
N PHE A 53 13.99 -21.79 -82.55
CA PHE A 53 13.51 -21.64 -83.92
C PHE A 53 11.99 -21.78 -84.04
N PHE A 54 11.37 -22.66 -83.25
CA PHE A 54 9.94 -22.99 -83.36
C PHE A 54 9.04 -22.29 -82.31
N THR A 55 9.61 -21.55 -81.36
CA THR A 55 8.88 -20.99 -80.22
C THR A 55 8.12 -19.69 -80.54
N LYS A 56 6.90 -19.58 -79.97
CA LYS A 56 6.00 -18.42 -80.09
C LYS A 56 6.37 -17.22 -79.19
N CYS A 57 7.41 -17.35 -78.35
CA CYS A 57 7.92 -16.28 -77.49
C CYS A 57 8.50 -15.11 -78.30
N ARG A 58 8.19 -13.89 -77.84
CA ARG A 58 8.63 -12.62 -78.43
C ARG A 58 9.53 -11.81 -77.50
N THR A 59 9.28 -11.87 -76.20
CA THR A 59 9.97 -11.06 -75.19
C THR A 59 10.60 -11.96 -74.13
N ARG A 60 11.82 -11.62 -73.69
CA ARG A 60 12.53 -12.21 -72.54
C ARG A 60 12.60 -11.17 -71.43
N TYR A 61 12.35 -11.61 -70.20
CA TYR A 61 12.51 -10.86 -68.97
C TYR A 61 13.56 -11.56 -68.11
N ASP A 62 14.57 -10.79 -67.69
CA ASP A 62 15.58 -11.26 -66.74
C ASP A 62 15.17 -10.82 -65.34
N VAL A 63 14.87 -11.80 -64.48
CA VAL A 63 14.33 -11.62 -63.13
C VAL A 63 15.39 -12.01 -62.11
N ASP A 64 15.64 -11.15 -61.12
CA ASP A 64 16.54 -11.47 -60.01
C ASP A 64 15.87 -12.49 -59.06
N ILE A 65 16.55 -13.60 -58.79
CA ILE A 65 16.13 -14.64 -57.84
C ILE A 65 17.05 -14.71 -56.61
N SER A 66 17.94 -13.74 -56.44
CA SER A 66 18.83 -13.63 -55.29
C SER A 66 18.07 -13.43 -53.98
N ASP A 67 18.66 -13.87 -52.87
CA ASP A 67 18.19 -13.50 -51.54
C ASP A 67 18.47 -12.02 -51.27
N HIS A 68 17.43 -11.23 -51.01
CA HIS A 68 17.51 -9.80 -50.73
C HIS A 68 17.19 -9.52 -49.26
N ARG A 69 18.14 -8.92 -48.53
CA ARG A 69 17.90 -8.40 -47.17
C ARG A 69 17.85 -6.87 -47.18
N ARG A 70 16.84 -6.27 -46.55
CA ARG A 70 16.62 -4.82 -46.46
C ARG A 70 16.10 -4.42 -45.08
N THR A 71 16.44 -3.22 -44.63
CA THR A 71 15.97 -2.65 -43.36
C THR A 71 15.22 -1.36 -43.65
N ALA A 72 14.02 -1.21 -43.09
CA ALA A 72 13.24 0.01 -43.15
C ALA A 72 12.68 0.38 -41.77
N GLU A 73 12.37 1.66 -41.60
CA GLU A 73 11.70 2.19 -40.43
C GLU A 73 10.30 2.65 -40.85
N LEU A 74 9.26 2.03 -40.28
CA LEU A 74 7.85 2.22 -40.62
C LEU A 74 7.28 3.47 -39.95
N ALA A 75 8.01 4.59 -39.98
CA ALA A 75 7.60 5.86 -39.37
C ALA A 75 6.31 6.43 -39.98
N SER A 76 6.01 6.11 -41.25
CA SER A 76 4.82 6.57 -41.97
C SER A 76 3.53 5.81 -41.63
N THR A 77 3.62 4.70 -40.90
CA THR A 77 2.47 3.83 -40.56
C THR A 77 2.67 3.33 -39.13
N PRO A 78 2.40 4.18 -38.13
CA PRO A 78 2.60 3.84 -36.72
C PRO A 78 1.70 2.65 -36.33
N LEU A 79 2.28 1.64 -35.70
CA LEU A 79 1.55 0.44 -35.30
C LEU A 79 0.79 0.73 -34.01
N ARG A 80 -0.54 0.63 -34.06
CA ARG A 80 -1.41 0.91 -32.91
C ARG A 80 -1.42 -0.27 -31.93
N THR A 81 -1.17 0.01 -30.65
CA THR A 81 -1.25 -0.97 -29.57
C THR A 81 -2.67 -1.08 -29.00
N ARG A 82 -2.91 -2.13 -28.21
CA ARG A 82 -4.17 -2.32 -27.47
C ARG A 82 -4.52 -1.08 -26.63
N ASP A 83 -3.50 -0.50 -26.00
CA ASP A 83 -3.59 0.57 -25.02
C ASP A 83 -3.64 1.97 -25.67
N GLY A 84 -3.92 2.05 -26.98
CA GLY A 84 -4.16 3.28 -27.72
C GLY A 84 -2.90 4.08 -28.11
N HIS A 85 -1.71 3.60 -27.72
CA HIS A 85 -0.41 4.21 -28.04
C HIS A 85 0.17 3.64 -29.34
N PHE A 86 1.32 4.15 -29.77
CA PHE A 86 1.95 3.78 -31.03
C PHE A 86 3.37 3.24 -30.86
N PHE A 87 3.69 2.18 -31.61
CA PHE A 87 5.07 1.73 -31.82
C PHE A 87 5.61 2.26 -33.15
N ILE A 88 6.85 2.77 -33.09
CA ILE A 88 7.71 2.98 -34.25
C ILE A 88 8.45 1.67 -34.50
N ALA A 89 8.13 0.99 -35.60
CA ALA A 89 8.71 -0.30 -35.95
C ALA A 89 9.88 -0.14 -36.94
N LYS A 90 11.06 -0.63 -36.55
CA LYS A 90 12.21 -0.79 -37.45
C LYS A 90 12.34 -2.26 -37.81
N VAL A 91 12.16 -2.61 -39.07
CA VAL A 91 12.04 -3.99 -39.52
C VAL A 91 13.13 -4.31 -40.53
N SER A 92 13.90 -5.36 -40.25
CA SER A 92 14.78 -6.00 -41.24
C SER A 92 14.06 -7.20 -41.85
N VAL A 93 13.93 -7.22 -43.17
CA VAL A 93 13.25 -8.28 -43.93
C VAL A 93 14.23 -8.96 -44.89
N GLY A 94 14.19 -10.29 -44.94
CA GLY A 94 14.77 -11.13 -45.98
C GLY A 94 13.69 -11.68 -46.90
N PHE A 95 13.80 -11.44 -48.21
CA PHE A 95 12.87 -11.94 -49.22
C PHE A 95 13.61 -12.39 -50.49
N ARG A 96 12.97 -13.27 -51.27
CA ARG A 96 13.48 -13.79 -52.56
C ARG A 96 12.33 -14.10 -53.52
N VAL A 97 12.60 -14.14 -54.83
CA VAL A 97 11.60 -14.56 -55.81
C VAL A 97 11.56 -16.10 -55.88
N HIS A 98 10.38 -16.69 -55.69
CA HIS A 98 10.15 -18.14 -55.83
C HIS A 98 9.43 -18.49 -57.14
N ASP A 99 8.54 -17.62 -57.63
CA ASP A 99 7.90 -17.72 -58.94
C ASP A 99 8.17 -16.46 -59.77
N PRO A 100 9.18 -16.48 -60.66
CA PRO A 100 9.47 -15.34 -61.53
C PRO A 100 8.42 -15.16 -62.65
N CYS A 101 7.57 -16.15 -62.94
CA CYS A 101 6.46 -15.97 -63.87
C CYS A 101 5.38 -15.04 -63.28
N GLU A 102 5.01 -15.18 -62.00
CA GLU A 102 4.06 -14.26 -61.35
C GLU A 102 4.60 -12.83 -61.28
N VAL A 103 5.88 -12.64 -60.95
CA VAL A 103 6.54 -11.32 -60.94
C VAL A 103 6.41 -10.62 -62.31
N VAL A 104 6.65 -11.35 -63.41
CA VAL A 104 6.52 -10.81 -64.77
C VAL A 104 5.06 -10.63 -65.19
N ARG A 105 4.16 -11.56 -64.82
CA ARG A 105 2.71 -11.50 -65.09
C ARG A 105 2.06 -10.26 -64.47
N ARG A 106 2.47 -9.92 -63.25
CA ARG A 106 2.01 -8.74 -62.50
C ARG A 106 2.81 -7.46 -62.82
N GLY A 107 3.90 -7.57 -63.57
CA GLY A 107 4.75 -6.45 -63.95
C GLY A 107 5.49 -5.79 -62.78
N ILE A 108 5.78 -6.56 -61.71
CA ILE A 108 6.37 -6.04 -60.47
C ILE A 108 7.83 -5.66 -60.72
N ARG A 109 8.08 -4.35 -60.83
CA ARG A 109 9.43 -3.82 -61.04
C ARG A 109 10.22 -3.68 -59.75
N ASP A 110 9.59 -3.29 -58.66
CA ASP A 110 10.22 -3.13 -57.33
C ASP A 110 9.54 -4.05 -56.32
N ALA A 111 10.33 -4.84 -55.59
CA ALA A 111 9.83 -5.74 -54.55
C ALA A 111 9.31 -4.99 -53.31
N LEU A 112 9.92 -3.85 -52.99
CA LEU A 112 9.74 -3.21 -51.69
C LEU A 112 8.30 -2.76 -51.39
N PRO A 113 7.54 -2.14 -52.32
CA PRO A 113 6.15 -1.76 -52.05
C PRO A 113 5.26 -2.97 -51.74
N VAL A 114 5.47 -4.10 -52.43
CA VAL A 114 4.69 -5.34 -52.23
C VAL A 114 4.99 -5.93 -50.86
N VAL A 115 6.27 -6.11 -50.53
CA VAL A 115 6.72 -6.69 -49.26
C VAL A 115 6.31 -5.80 -48.08
N TYR A 116 6.53 -4.47 -48.13
CA TYR A 116 6.16 -3.59 -47.01
C TYR A 116 4.64 -3.43 -46.84
N THR A 117 3.84 -3.48 -47.90
CA THR A 117 2.36 -3.46 -47.80
C THR A 117 1.80 -4.74 -47.16
N TYR A 118 2.45 -5.89 -47.41
CA TYR A 118 2.11 -7.13 -46.71
C TYR A 118 2.55 -7.07 -45.24
N LEU A 119 3.80 -6.66 -44.98
CA LEU A 119 4.34 -6.59 -43.63
C LEU A 119 3.55 -5.62 -42.74
N SER A 120 3.19 -4.42 -43.20
CA SER A 120 2.47 -3.45 -42.36
C SER A 120 1.17 -4.03 -41.79
N ARG A 121 0.35 -4.68 -42.64
CA ARG A 121 -0.90 -5.35 -42.23
C ARG A 121 -0.68 -6.52 -41.29
N ALA A 122 0.33 -7.35 -41.56
CA ALA A 122 0.66 -8.50 -40.71
C ALA A 122 1.18 -8.07 -39.32
N LEU A 123 1.99 -7.01 -39.29
CA LEU A 123 2.52 -6.43 -38.06
C LEU A 123 1.43 -5.73 -37.24
N GLU A 124 0.51 -5.00 -37.87
CA GLU A 124 -0.64 -4.37 -37.21
C GLU A 124 -1.51 -5.41 -36.49
N GLY A 125 -1.84 -6.51 -37.16
CA GLY A 125 -2.56 -7.63 -36.54
C GLY A 125 -1.82 -8.23 -35.34
N ALA A 126 -0.51 -8.49 -35.46
CA ALA A 126 0.30 -9.07 -34.39
C ALA A 126 0.49 -8.13 -33.19
N VAL A 127 0.62 -6.82 -33.43
CA VAL A 127 0.86 -5.81 -32.38
C VAL A 127 -0.43 -5.41 -31.65
N SER A 128 -1.59 -5.51 -32.30
CA SER A 128 -2.89 -5.08 -31.73
C SER A 128 -3.27 -5.72 -30.38
N GLY A 129 -2.71 -6.90 -30.05
CA GLY A 129 -2.95 -7.61 -28.79
C GLY A 129 -2.05 -7.21 -27.61
N TYR A 130 -1.00 -6.41 -27.84
CA TYR A 130 0.02 -6.07 -26.85
C TYR A 130 -0.07 -4.61 -26.38
N ASP A 131 0.34 -4.38 -25.13
CA ASP A 131 0.57 -3.05 -24.56
C ASP A 131 1.92 -2.48 -25.05
N VAL A 132 1.99 -1.14 -25.13
CA VAL A 132 3.21 -0.38 -25.41
C VAL A 132 4.31 -0.60 -24.35
N GLY A 133 3.94 -1.05 -23.14
CA GLY A 133 4.86 -1.45 -22.08
C GLY A 133 5.64 -2.75 -22.33
N ASP A 134 5.18 -3.65 -23.21
CA ASP A 134 5.86 -4.92 -23.55
C ASP A 134 6.24 -5.03 -25.05
N PRO A 135 7.23 -4.25 -25.53
CA PRO A 135 7.76 -4.39 -26.88
C PRO A 135 8.35 -5.79 -27.13
N SER A 136 8.90 -6.44 -26.10
CA SER A 136 9.53 -7.77 -26.18
C SER A 136 8.52 -8.90 -26.40
N GLY A 137 7.31 -8.78 -25.87
CA GLY A 137 6.17 -9.65 -26.19
C GLY A 137 5.74 -9.51 -27.63
N ALA A 138 5.50 -8.27 -28.08
CA ALA A 138 5.09 -7.97 -29.44
C ALA A 138 6.15 -8.42 -30.48
N GLU A 139 7.45 -8.17 -30.23
CA GLU A 139 8.53 -8.67 -31.11
C GLU A 139 8.59 -10.20 -31.19
N ARG A 140 8.38 -10.91 -30.07
CA ARG A 140 8.32 -12.39 -30.08
C ARG A 140 7.12 -12.88 -30.87
N ALA A 141 5.96 -12.25 -30.75
CA ALA A 141 4.75 -12.60 -31.49
C ALA A 141 4.96 -12.46 -33.01
N ILE A 142 5.56 -11.35 -33.44
CA ILE A 142 5.93 -11.12 -34.85
C ILE A 142 6.93 -12.18 -35.32
N ARG A 143 8.00 -12.47 -34.56
CA ARG A 143 8.99 -13.50 -34.92
C ARG A 143 8.36 -14.90 -35.01
N ALA A 144 7.36 -15.20 -34.18
CA ALA A 144 6.60 -16.45 -34.25
C ALA A 144 5.72 -16.52 -35.51
N LEU A 145 5.07 -15.42 -35.90
CA LEU A 145 4.28 -15.32 -37.15
C LEU A 145 5.14 -15.61 -38.39
N PHE A 146 6.38 -15.09 -38.40
CA PHE A 146 7.34 -15.24 -39.49
C PHE A 146 8.39 -16.35 -39.27
N ALA A 147 8.10 -17.33 -38.40
CA ALA A 147 9.02 -18.44 -38.11
C ALA A 147 9.21 -19.38 -39.30
N ASN A 148 8.22 -19.46 -40.20
CA ASN A 148 8.27 -20.20 -41.45
C ASN A 148 8.31 -19.22 -42.64
N PRO A 149 9.00 -19.55 -43.76
CA PRO A 149 8.97 -18.73 -44.96
C PRO A 149 7.56 -18.58 -45.51
N VAL A 150 7.10 -17.34 -45.68
CA VAL A 150 5.74 -17.01 -46.13
C VAL A 150 5.76 -16.72 -47.64
N PRO A 151 5.11 -17.56 -48.49
CA PRO A 151 4.93 -17.26 -49.90
C PRO A 151 3.83 -16.21 -50.09
N LEU A 152 4.16 -15.12 -50.78
CA LEU A 152 3.22 -14.10 -51.23
C LEU A 152 2.64 -14.50 -52.61
N PRO A 153 1.38 -14.15 -52.92
CA PRO A 153 0.75 -14.47 -54.21
C PRO A 153 1.43 -13.76 -55.40
N ASP A 154 2.32 -12.81 -55.13
CA ASP A 154 3.09 -12.03 -56.09
C ASP A 154 4.39 -12.70 -56.58
N GLY A 155 4.61 -13.98 -56.26
CA GLY A 155 5.80 -14.74 -56.63
C GLY A 155 7.03 -14.51 -55.74
N ILE A 156 6.87 -13.77 -54.64
CA ILE A 156 7.92 -13.44 -53.66
C ILE A 156 7.72 -14.29 -52.40
N THR A 157 8.79 -14.83 -51.81
CA THR A 157 8.76 -15.45 -50.47
C THR A 157 9.52 -14.57 -49.49
N VAL A 158 8.88 -14.23 -48.37
CA VAL A 158 9.54 -13.62 -47.22
C VAL A 158 10.05 -14.74 -46.31
N PHE A 159 11.36 -14.84 -46.11
CA PHE A 159 11.99 -15.93 -45.36
C PHE A 159 12.52 -15.53 -43.99
N GLU A 160 12.64 -14.23 -43.72
CA GLU A 160 13.17 -13.70 -42.46
C GLU A 160 12.53 -12.35 -42.15
N VAL A 161 12.06 -12.17 -40.91
CA VAL A 161 11.60 -10.87 -40.39
C VAL A 161 12.17 -10.68 -38.99
N ALA A 162 13.01 -9.67 -38.84
CA ALA A 162 13.56 -9.23 -37.56
C ALA A 162 12.98 -7.84 -37.21
N PRO A 163 11.91 -7.78 -36.40
CA PRO A 163 11.37 -6.53 -35.89
C PRO A 163 12.25 -5.97 -34.76
N LEU A 164 12.27 -4.65 -34.64
CA LEU A 164 12.68 -3.90 -33.47
C LEU A 164 11.59 -2.86 -33.21
N LEU A 165 10.89 -2.96 -32.09
CA LEU A 165 9.79 -2.07 -31.72
C LEU A 165 10.25 -1.05 -30.69
N ARG A 166 10.01 0.24 -30.96
CA ARG A 166 10.30 1.34 -30.03
C ARG A 166 9.01 2.09 -29.76
N PRO A 167 8.64 2.39 -28.50
CA PRO A 167 7.56 3.33 -28.22
C PRO A 167 7.83 4.68 -28.90
N ASP A 168 6.78 5.44 -29.21
CA ASP A 168 6.97 6.84 -29.62
C ASP A 168 7.70 7.65 -28.51
N ASP A 169 8.33 8.76 -28.90
CA ASP A 169 9.24 9.49 -28.01
C ASP A 169 8.51 10.08 -26.78
N ALA A 170 7.25 10.51 -26.93
CA ALA A 170 6.43 11.04 -25.83
C ALA A 170 6.04 9.95 -24.82
N THR A 171 5.65 8.77 -25.31
CA THR A 171 5.32 7.60 -24.50
C THR A 171 6.56 7.05 -23.80
N ALA A 172 7.70 7.03 -24.49
CA ALA A 172 8.99 6.68 -23.91
C ALA A 172 9.42 7.63 -22.77
N GLU A 173 9.15 8.93 -22.89
CA GLU A 173 9.35 9.89 -21.80
C GLU A 173 8.40 9.66 -20.62
N TYR A 174 7.10 9.43 -20.87
CA TYR A 174 6.12 9.11 -19.84
C TYR A 174 6.53 7.88 -19.01
N PHE A 175 6.87 6.76 -19.66
CA PHE A 175 7.31 5.55 -18.96
C PHE A 175 8.65 5.74 -18.23
N ARG A 176 9.56 6.57 -18.76
CA ARG A 176 10.82 6.91 -18.09
C ARG A 176 10.55 7.68 -16.80
N LYS A 177 9.79 8.78 -16.89
CA LYS A 177 9.41 9.61 -15.74
C LYS A 177 8.67 8.79 -14.67
N ARG A 178 7.72 7.94 -15.05
CA ARG A 178 7.01 7.03 -14.13
C ARG A 178 7.96 6.06 -13.42
N ARG A 179 8.92 5.47 -14.14
CA ARG A 179 9.92 4.56 -13.57
C ARG A 179 10.88 5.28 -12.62
N ASP A 180 11.29 6.50 -12.97
CA ASP A 180 12.20 7.30 -12.14
C ASP A 180 11.49 7.79 -10.86
N THR A 181 10.19 8.12 -10.93
CA THR A 181 9.38 8.42 -9.74
C THR A 181 9.23 7.21 -8.82
N LEU A 182 8.97 6.01 -9.36
CA LEU A 182 8.91 4.78 -8.56
C LEU A 182 10.24 4.49 -7.86
N ARG A 183 11.36 4.57 -8.59
CA ARG A 183 12.71 4.42 -8.01
C ARG A 183 12.99 5.45 -6.91
N ALA A 184 12.58 6.70 -7.08
CA ALA A 184 12.75 7.72 -6.05
C ALA A 184 11.93 7.44 -4.78
N LEU A 185 10.76 6.80 -4.90
CA LEU A 185 9.97 6.35 -3.75
C LEU A 185 10.65 5.16 -3.05
N ASP A 186 11.15 4.18 -3.80
CA ASP A 186 11.88 3.02 -3.24
C ASP A 186 13.14 3.48 -2.50
N THR A 187 13.98 4.31 -3.13
CA THR A 187 15.19 4.88 -2.49
C THR A 187 14.83 5.72 -1.25
N GLY A 188 13.75 6.49 -1.30
CA GLY A 188 13.27 7.27 -0.15
C GLY A 188 12.80 6.39 1.02
N ALA A 189 12.22 5.22 0.75
CA ALA A 189 11.82 4.26 1.77
C ALA A 189 13.05 3.59 2.42
N ASP A 190 14.05 3.20 1.62
CA ASP A 190 15.32 2.65 2.11
C ASP A 190 16.10 3.67 2.97
N GLU A 191 16.20 4.92 2.51
CA GLU A 191 16.82 6.02 3.28
C GLU A 191 16.09 6.30 4.60
N TYR A 192 14.76 6.22 4.61
CA TYR A 192 13.97 6.38 5.82
C TYR A 192 14.20 5.23 6.81
N ALA A 193 14.20 3.98 6.33
CA ALA A 193 14.46 2.80 7.16
C ALA A 193 15.85 2.85 7.81
N LEU A 194 16.89 3.23 7.05
CA LEU A 194 18.24 3.42 7.57
C LEU A 194 18.28 4.51 8.66
N ARG A 195 17.63 5.65 8.42
CA ARG A 195 17.58 6.77 9.39
C ARG A 195 16.86 6.40 10.68
N VAL A 196 15.78 5.61 10.60
CA VAL A 196 15.08 5.07 11.79
C VAL A 196 15.99 4.10 12.56
N GLN A 197 16.77 3.26 11.87
CA GLN A 197 17.71 2.34 12.50
C GLN A 197 18.86 3.08 13.21
N GLU A 198 19.44 4.12 12.59
CA GLU A 198 20.48 4.95 13.21
C GLU A 198 20.01 5.64 14.49
N GLU A 199 18.81 6.25 14.47
CA GLU A 199 18.23 6.90 15.65
C GLU A 199 17.91 5.89 16.76
N ARG A 200 17.45 4.69 16.41
CA ARG A 200 17.24 3.61 17.39
C ARG A 200 18.55 3.21 18.07
N GLN A 201 19.63 3.03 17.31
CA GLN A 201 20.95 2.70 17.86
C GLN A 201 21.50 3.82 18.76
N ARG A 202 21.30 5.09 18.40
CA ARG A 202 21.66 6.23 19.26
C ARG A 202 20.93 6.20 20.60
N ASN A 203 19.62 5.94 20.58
CA ASN A 203 18.80 5.86 21.79
C ASN A 203 19.19 4.66 22.68
N GLU A 204 19.49 3.50 22.08
CA GLU A 204 19.98 2.32 22.82
C GLU A 204 21.34 2.58 23.48
N LEU A 205 22.29 3.23 22.78
CA LEU A 205 23.58 3.63 23.35
C LEU A 205 23.45 4.67 24.48
N ALA A 206 22.53 5.63 24.33
CA ALA A 206 22.24 6.62 25.37
C ALA A 206 21.66 5.95 26.63
N ALA A 207 20.72 5.01 26.45
CA ALA A 207 20.14 4.23 27.54
C ALA A 207 21.20 3.36 28.27
N MET A 208 22.07 2.67 27.53
CA MET A 208 23.18 1.89 28.13
C MET A 208 24.16 2.78 28.91
N THR A 209 24.44 3.98 28.40
CA THR A 209 25.30 4.97 29.07
C THR A 209 24.67 5.46 30.38
N GLN A 210 23.37 5.79 30.34
CA GLN A 210 22.62 6.21 31.53
C GLN A 210 22.50 5.10 32.58
N ALA A 211 22.19 3.87 32.15
CA ALA A 211 22.14 2.69 33.04
C ALA A 211 23.50 2.45 33.72
N SER A 212 24.60 2.50 32.96
CA SER A 212 25.96 2.37 33.50
C SER A 212 26.27 3.44 34.56
N ARG A 213 25.84 4.69 34.33
CA ARG A 213 26.00 5.79 35.28
C ARG A 213 25.17 5.57 36.56
N LEU A 214 23.93 5.11 36.44
CA LEU A 214 23.07 4.79 37.59
C LEU A 214 23.64 3.62 38.41
N HIS A 215 24.13 2.57 37.75
CA HIS A 215 24.80 1.45 38.42
C HIS A 215 26.10 1.87 39.14
N ALA A 216 26.84 2.86 38.64
CA ALA A 216 28.00 3.42 39.34
C ALA A 216 27.57 4.17 40.61
N LEU A 217 26.57 5.05 40.50
CA LEU A 217 26.02 5.81 41.64
C LEU A 217 25.42 4.88 42.72
N GLU A 218 24.74 3.81 42.33
CA GLU A 218 24.18 2.84 43.28
C GLU A 218 25.28 2.06 44.01
N LYS A 219 26.37 1.69 43.30
CA LYS A 219 27.55 1.08 43.93
C LYS A 219 28.22 2.02 44.93
N GLU A 220 28.35 3.31 44.62
CA GLU A 220 28.86 4.32 45.55
C GLU A 220 27.94 4.45 46.77
N ARG A 221 26.61 4.52 46.56
CA ARG A 221 25.59 4.60 47.63
C ARG A 221 25.63 3.38 48.57
N VAL A 222 25.78 2.18 48.02
CA VAL A 222 25.90 0.93 48.79
C VAL A 222 27.24 0.86 49.53
N ALA A 223 28.35 1.31 48.92
CA ALA A 223 29.66 1.38 49.56
C ALA A 223 29.70 2.39 50.73
N LEU A 224 28.91 3.46 50.66
CA LEU A 224 28.70 4.41 51.76
C LEU A 224 27.83 3.85 52.90
N GLY A 225 27.22 2.67 52.71
CA GLY A 225 26.89 1.76 53.80
C GLY A 225 25.84 2.26 54.80
N GLY A 226 24.72 2.81 54.34
CA GLY A 226 23.51 3.02 55.16
C GLY A 226 23.63 4.03 56.30
N ARG A 227 24.79 4.69 56.47
CA ARG A 227 24.92 5.85 57.36
C ARG A 227 24.13 6.99 56.73
N GLY A 228 23.10 7.47 57.42
CA GLY A 228 22.45 8.72 57.06
C GLY A 228 23.51 9.81 57.06
N VAL A 229 23.86 10.32 55.87
CA VAL A 229 24.96 11.27 55.74
C VAL A 229 24.49 12.60 56.31
N THR A 230 24.96 12.93 57.51
CA THR A 230 24.61 14.18 58.18
C THR A 230 25.13 15.35 57.35
N ALA A 231 24.52 16.55 57.46
CA ALA A 231 25.05 17.74 56.78
C ALA A 231 26.53 18.00 57.12
N ALA A 232 26.94 17.70 58.35
CA ALA A 232 28.33 17.73 58.81
C ALA A 232 29.26 16.71 58.10
N ASP A 233 28.75 15.53 57.71
CA ASP A 233 29.53 14.51 57.01
C ASP A 233 29.73 14.88 55.53
N MET A 234 28.70 15.41 54.86
CA MET A 234 28.81 15.98 53.50
C MET A 234 29.80 17.14 53.46
N ALA A 235 29.71 18.05 54.45
CA ALA A 235 30.66 19.14 54.62
C ALA A 235 32.11 18.64 54.76
N ARG A 236 32.34 17.61 55.58
CA ARG A 236 33.66 16.98 55.77
C ARG A 236 34.21 16.34 54.50
N GLU A 237 33.38 15.61 53.76
CA GLU A 237 33.78 14.97 52.50
C GLU A 237 34.10 16.02 51.41
N HIS A 238 33.35 17.13 51.37
CA HIS A 238 33.63 18.24 50.44
C HIS A 238 34.95 18.94 50.78
N LEU A 239 35.19 19.23 52.07
CA LEU A 239 36.46 19.78 52.58
C LEU A 239 37.67 18.89 52.28
N MET A 240 37.50 17.56 52.29
CA MET A 240 38.57 16.62 51.92
C MET A 240 38.93 16.64 50.43
N ARG A 241 38.00 17.03 49.55
CA ARG A 241 38.21 17.14 48.10
C ARG A 241 38.60 18.55 47.64
N HIS A 242 38.19 19.57 48.39
CA HIS A 242 38.39 20.99 48.12
C HIS A 242 38.79 21.75 49.41
N PRO A 243 40.05 21.64 49.86
CA PRO A 243 40.50 22.25 51.11
C PRO A 243 40.40 23.79 51.09
N GLU A 244 40.48 24.41 49.91
CA GLU A 244 40.32 25.84 49.69
C GLU A 244 38.91 26.41 49.99
N ASP A 245 37.84 25.61 49.91
CA ASP A 245 36.44 26.13 50.03
C ASP A 245 35.93 26.14 51.49
N THR A 246 36.85 26.16 52.47
CA THR A 246 36.55 25.98 53.90
C THR A 246 35.62 27.06 54.48
N GLU A 247 35.76 28.31 54.06
CA GLU A 247 34.94 29.43 54.55
C GLU A 247 33.46 29.31 54.13
N LYS A 248 33.21 28.74 52.96
CA LYS A 248 31.86 28.58 52.39
C LYS A 248 31.13 27.41 53.05
N VAL A 249 31.84 26.32 53.33
CA VAL A 249 31.29 25.15 54.03
C VAL A 249 30.93 25.48 55.49
N THR A 250 31.77 26.20 56.22
CA THR A 250 31.46 26.62 57.60
C THR A 250 30.29 27.59 57.64
N ARG A 251 30.17 28.50 56.67
CA ARG A 251 29.01 29.40 56.53
C ARG A 251 27.71 28.64 56.27
N MET A 252 27.71 27.69 55.32
CA MET A 252 26.54 26.86 55.03
C MET A 252 26.12 25.98 56.20
N LEU A 253 27.06 25.47 57.01
CA LEU A 253 26.74 24.75 58.25
C LEU A 253 26.07 25.65 59.29
N LEU A 254 26.59 26.86 59.50
CA LEU A 254 26.00 27.83 60.45
C LEU A 254 24.61 28.28 60.01
N GLU A 255 24.41 28.54 58.72
CA GLU A 255 23.10 28.85 58.13
C GLU A 255 22.13 27.68 58.29
N HIS A 256 22.59 26.43 58.14
CA HIS A 256 21.76 25.24 58.36
C HIS A 256 21.37 25.05 59.83
N GLU A 257 22.27 25.26 60.78
CA GLU A 257 21.95 25.22 62.22
C GLU A 257 20.92 26.30 62.59
N GLN A 258 21.07 27.52 62.08
CA GLN A 258 20.09 28.60 62.28
C GLN A 258 18.73 28.28 61.64
N ALA A 259 18.71 27.72 60.43
CA ALA A 259 17.47 27.30 59.77
C ALA A 259 16.77 26.16 60.53
N MET A 260 17.51 25.21 61.11
CA MET A 260 16.97 24.14 61.94
C MET A 260 16.37 24.66 63.25
N LEU A 261 17.03 25.61 63.92
CA LEU A 261 16.48 26.30 65.10
C LEU A 261 15.18 27.06 64.75
N GLN A 262 15.17 27.83 63.66
CA GLN A 262 13.97 28.53 63.19
C GLN A 262 12.84 27.55 62.83
N ALA A 263 13.14 26.42 62.20
CA ALA A 263 12.15 25.39 61.90
C ALA A 263 11.57 24.76 63.18
N GLN A 264 12.39 24.58 64.23
CA GLN A 264 11.97 24.07 65.52
C GLN A 264 11.10 25.08 66.29
N ASP A 265 11.41 26.37 66.22
CA ASP A 265 10.59 27.45 66.79
C ASP A 265 9.24 27.55 66.06
N VAL A 266 9.23 27.56 64.72
CA VAL A 266 7.99 27.57 63.91
C VAL A 266 7.17 26.31 64.16
N HIS A 267 7.79 25.15 64.35
CA HIS A 267 7.08 23.93 64.71
C HIS A 267 6.46 24.06 66.11
N SER A 268 7.21 24.50 67.11
CA SER A 268 6.73 24.71 68.48
C SER A 268 5.59 25.73 68.55
N GLN A 269 5.66 26.80 67.75
CA GLN A 269 4.58 27.77 67.57
C GLN A 269 3.35 27.12 66.93
N ARG A 270 3.50 26.37 65.83
CA ARG A 270 2.38 25.64 65.20
C ARG A 270 1.75 24.59 66.11
N THR A 271 2.54 23.88 66.92
CA THR A 271 2.00 22.94 67.91
C THR A 271 1.22 23.69 68.99
N THR A 272 1.71 24.85 69.44
CA THR A 272 1.01 25.72 70.41
C THR A 272 -0.27 26.30 69.82
N GLU A 273 -0.25 26.76 68.57
CA GLU A 273 -1.42 27.24 67.83
C GLU A 273 -2.42 26.12 67.54
N PHE A 274 -1.97 24.90 67.28
CA PHE A 274 -2.83 23.73 67.09
C PHE A 274 -3.48 23.28 68.40
N ILE A 275 -2.74 23.29 69.51
CA ILE A 275 -3.28 23.06 70.86
C ILE A 275 -4.31 24.15 71.20
N LYS A 276 -4.01 25.42 70.90
CA LYS A 276 -4.94 26.54 71.07
C LYS A 276 -6.19 26.38 70.19
N PHE A 277 -6.03 26.00 68.93
CA PHE A 277 -7.14 25.75 67.99
C PHE A 277 -8.02 24.58 68.44
N MET A 278 -7.45 23.51 69.01
CA MET A 278 -8.23 22.41 69.59
C MET A 278 -8.93 22.78 70.91
N MET A 279 -8.37 23.72 71.70
CA MET A 279 -9.07 24.34 72.83
C MET A 279 -10.23 25.24 72.36
N ASP A 280 -9.97 26.16 71.43
CA ASP A 280 -10.95 27.14 70.95
C ASP A 280 -12.13 26.49 70.21
N ASN A 281 -11.91 25.36 69.51
CA ASN A 281 -12.98 24.58 68.87
C ASN A 281 -13.60 23.48 69.76
N GLY A 282 -13.23 23.41 71.05
CA GLY A 282 -13.89 22.54 72.03
C GLY A 282 -13.74 21.03 71.82
N VAL A 283 -12.70 20.58 71.11
CA VAL A 283 -12.56 19.17 70.68
C VAL A 283 -12.05 18.24 71.80
N VAL A 284 -11.40 18.77 72.85
CA VAL A 284 -10.75 17.95 73.90
C VAL A 284 -10.91 18.56 75.30
N GLN A 285 -11.25 17.73 76.31
CA GLN A 285 -11.20 18.11 77.73
C GLN A 285 -9.86 17.71 78.41
N PRO A 286 -9.43 18.37 79.51
CA PRO A 286 -8.04 18.33 80.01
C PRO A 286 -7.50 16.98 80.55
N GLY A 287 -8.25 15.88 80.46
CA GLY A 287 -7.88 14.57 81.01
C GLY A 287 -7.43 13.50 80.00
N GLN A 288 -7.51 13.77 78.69
CA GLN A 288 -7.28 12.75 77.63
C GLN A 288 -6.00 12.96 76.80
N PHE A 289 -5.09 13.85 77.24
CA PHE A 289 -3.96 14.30 76.43
C PHE A 289 -2.90 13.21 76.15
N GLN A 290 -2.53 12.40 77.16
CA GLN A 290 -1.36 11.50 77.07
C GLN A 290 -1.38 10.53 75.86
N PRO A 291 -2.42 9.68 75.66
CA PRO A 291 -2.37 8.65 74.61
C PRO A 291 -2.53 9.20 73.19
N PHE A 292 -3.17 10.37 73.01
CA PHE A 292 -3.35 10.96 71.68
C PHE A 292 -2.07 11.66 71.19
N VAL A 293 -1.32 12.30 72.10
CA VAL A 293 -0.02 12.92 71.77
C VAL A 293 1.02 11.85 71.43
N GLU A 294 1.09 10.73 72.16
CA GLU A 294 1.98 9.61 71.82
C GLU A 294 1.62 8.94 70.48
N GLY A 295 0.33 8.83 70.16
CA GLY A 295 -0.14 8.32 68.87
C GLY A 295 0.23 9.21 67.69
N ALA A 296 0.00 10.53 67.83
CA ALA A 296 0.38 11.51 66.81
C ALA A 296 1.91 11.61 66.63
N ALA A 297 2.67 11.58 67.72
CA ALA A 297 4.14 11.60 67.67
C ALA A 297 4.70 10.38 66.91
N ARG A 298 4.10 9.19 67.06
CA ARG A 298 4.47 8.00 66.26
C ARG A 298 4.08 8.10 64.80
N ALA A 299 2.90 8.61 64.48
CA ALA A 299 2.44 8.78 63.10
C ALA A 299 3.32 9.76 62.29
N TYR A 300 3.98 10.71 62.97
CA TYR A 300 4.89 11.69 62.38
C TYR A 300 6.38 11.46 62.71
N GLY A 301 6.75 10.30 63.28
CA GLY A 301 8.15 9.82 63.30
C GLY A 301 9.06 10.26 64.45
N LEU A 302 8.52 10.57 65.64
CA LEU A 302 9.32 10.93 66.82
C LEU A 302 9.50 9.77 67.82
N PRO A 303 10.68 9.65 68.50
CA PRO A 303 10.91 8.66 69.55
C PRO A 303 10.25 9.08 70.88
N GLY A 304 9.54 8.15 71.53
CA GLY A 304 8.78 8.44 72.75
C GLY A 304 9.51 8.06 74.05
N SER A 305 9.25 8.80 75.13
CA SER A 305 9.54 8.40 76.51
C SER A 305 8.50 8.99 77.48
N ALA A 306 8.06 8.18 78.44
CA ALA A 306 6.94 8.50 79.33
C ALA A 306 7.37 9.24 80.61
N GLY A 307 6.45 10.04 81.16
CA GLY A 307 6.53 10.64 82.49
C GLY A 307 5.15 11.14 82.96
N ALA A 308 4.74 10.78 84.18
CA ALA A 308 3.37 10.99 84.68
C ALA A 308 3.31 11.95 85.87
N ILE A 309 2.28 12.82 85.93
CA ILE A 309 1.82 13.55 87.12
C ILE A 309 0.27 13.67 87.06
N ALA A 310 -0.42 13.70 88.20
CA ALA A 310 -1.87 13.46 88.31
C ALA A 310 -2.71 14.63 88.90
N GLY A 311 -3.91 14.85 88.32
CA GLY A 311 -5.14 15.44 88.91
C GLY A 311 -5.10 16.90 89.44
N PRO A 312 -6.22 17.42 90.01
CA PRO A 312 -7.63 16.97 89.95
C PRO A 312 -8.68 18.12 89.69
N GLY A 313 -9.98 17.77 89.54
CA GLY A 313 -11.13 18.71 89.66
C GLY A 313 -12.06 18.75 88.43
N ALA A 314 -13.17 18.00 88.39
CA ALA A 314 -14.52 18.38 88.87
C ALA A 314 -15.16 19.53 88.03
N SER A 315 -16.05 19.28 87.05
CA SER A 315 -17.51 18.98 87.23
C SER A 315 -18.34 20.08 86.50
N SER A 316 -19.60 19.94 86.04
CA SER A 316 -20.52 18.79 85.77
C SER A 316 -21.86 19.33 85.15
N TRP A 317 -22.75 18.45 84.63
CA TRP A 317 -24.13 18.72 84.12
C TRP A 317 -24.30 19.45 82.76
N ASN A 318 -25.44 19.40 82.04
CA ASN A 318 -26.31 18.26 81.63
C ASN A 318 -27.34 18.73 80.55
N GLN A 319 -27.51 17.96 79.46
CA GLN A 319 -28.64 17.93 78.48
C GLN A 319 -28.99 19.14 77.53
N PRO A 320 -29.68 18.88 76.38
CA PRO A 320 -29.86 19.78 75.22
C PRO A 320 -31.33 20.20 74.92
N PRO A 321 -31.62 21.02 73.87
CA PRO A 321 -32.52 20.52 72.79
C PRO A 321 -32.42 21.13 71.35
N VAL A 322 -32.64 20.26 70.33
CA VAL A 322 -33.60 20.35 69.18
C VAL A 322 -33.34 21.22 67.89
N LEU A 323 -33.72 20.62 66.73
CA LEU A 323 -33.76 21.15 65.33
C LEU A 323 -35.22 21.49 64.90
N PRO A 324 -35.48 22.25 63.80
CA PRO A 324 -35.75 21.64 62.47
C PRO A 324 -35.38 22.51 61.23
N ALA A 325 -35.82 22.11 60.01
CA ALA A 325 -35.26 22.51 58.70
C ALA A 325 -36.29 22.95 57.61
N LEU A 326 -35.79 23.12 56.36
CA LEU A 326 -36.45 23.15 55.02
C LEU A 326 -36.79 24.50 54.33
N GLY A 327 -36.57 24.55 53.00
CA GLY A 327 -37.07 25.56 52.05
C GLY A 327 -36.30 25.60 50.71
N SER A 328 -36.98 25.52 49.55
CA SER A 328 -36.38 25.35 48.21
C SER A 328 -37.10 26.14 47.09
N SER A 329 -36.42 26.52 45.99
CA SER A 329 -37.02 26.74 44.63
C SER A 329 -36.00 27.10 43.51
N SER A 330 -36.43 26.92 42.25
CA SER A 330 -35.78 27.22 40.94
C SER A 330 -36.88 27.15 39.84
N PRO A 331 -36.68 27.39 38.51
CA PRO A 331 -35.61 28.04 37.72
C PRO A 331 -36.16 29.03 36.61
N ALA A 332 -35.35 29.48 35.63
CA ALA A 332 -35.83 30.16 34.38
C ALA A 332 -34.82 30.13 33.18
N THR A 333 -35.33 30.25 31.93
CA THR A 333 -34.61 30.12 30.63
C THR A 333 -35.34 30.96 29.53
N PRO A 334 -34.71 31.63 28.53
CA PRO A 334 -34.35 31.05 27.20
C PRO A 334 -33.18 31.85 26.50
N PRO A 335 -33.01 32.02 25.14
CA PRO A 335 -33.50 31.34 23.92
C PRO A 335 -32.40 30.99 22.86
N ALA A 336 -32.82 30.54 21.65
CA ALA A 336 -31.97 30.04 20.55
C ALA A 336 -32.16 30.77 19.19
N GLN A 337 -31.35 30.41 18.18
CA GLN A 337 -31.46 30.79 16.75
C GLN A 337 -30.79 29.71 15.85
N ALA A 338 -30.79 29.78 14.51
CA ALA A 338 -31.89 29.77 13.53
C ALA A 338 -31.33 29.82 12.08
N GLY A 339 -32.00 29.19 11.11
CA GLY A 339 -31.75 29.30 9.65
C GLY A 339 -32.55 28.27 8.85
N PRO A 340 -32.45 28.18 7.51
CA PRO A 340 -31.99 29.15 6.49
C PRO A 340 -33.14 29.48 5.48
N PRO A 341 -32.88 30.19 4.34
CA PRO A 341 -33.76 30.16 3.17
C PRO A 341 -33.08 29.67 1.85
N PRO A 342 -33.81 29.06 0.90
CA PRO A 342 -33.26 28.43 -0.31
C PRO A 342 -33.34 29.31 -1.58
N ARG A 343 -32.56 28.96 -2.63
CA ARG A 343 -32.79 29.40 -4.02
C ARG A 343 -32.47 28.30 -5.06
N GLU A 344 -33.53 27.74 -5.61
CA GLU A 344 -33.75 27.33 -7.02
C GLU A 344 -32.62 26.61 -7.79
N HIS A 345 -32.79 25.30 -7.96
CA HIS A 345 -32.17 24.53 -9.05
C HIS A 345 -33.10 24.50 -10.28
N VAL A 346 -32.54 24.76 -11.46
CA VAL A 346 -33.22 24.46 -12.73
C VAL A 346 -33.20 22.94 -12.94
N VAL A 347 -34.38 22.31 -12.91
CA VAL A 347 -34.53 20.89 -13.23
C VAL A 347 -34.58 20.75 -14.75
N LEU A 348 -33.48 20.29 -15.34
CA LEU A 348 -33.54 19.55 -16.60
C LEU A 348 -33.83 18.10 -16.26
N GLU A 349 -35.04 17.66 -16.63
CA GLU A 349 -35.54 16.30 -16.41
C GLU A 349 -34.68 15.31 -17.20
N GLN A 350 -33.79 14.59 -16.50
CA GLN A 350 -32.93 13.56 -17.08
C GLN A 350 -33.51 12.17 -16.83
N ASP A 351 -33.45 11.35 -17.88
CA ASP A 351 -33.93 9.97 -17.94
C ASP A 351 -33.41 9.13 -16.75
N PRO A 352 -34.29 8.45 -15.98
CA PRO A 352 -33.88 7.68 -14.80
C PRO A 352 -32.96 6.49 -15.11
N ALA A 353 -32.72 6.15 -16.39
CA ALA A 353 -31.76 5.11 -16.79
C ALA A 353 -30.28 5.56 -16.77
N THR A 354 -29.96 6.86 -16.61
CA THR A 354 -28.59 7.38 -16.71
C THR A 354 -28.20 8.38 -15.61
N LYS A 355 -28.26 7.97 -14.33
CA LYS A 355 -27.56 8.68 -13.25
C LYS A 355 -26.04 8.58 -13.47
N VAL A 356 -25.44 9.60 -14.10
CA VAL A 356 -23.99 9.77 -14.11
C VAL A 356 -23.54 10.07 -12.67
N TRP A 357 -22.72 9.19 -12.10
CA TRP A 357 -22.23 9.32 -10.73
C TRP A 357 -21.50 10.65 -10.52
N ALA A 358 -21.94 11.42 -9.53
CA ALA A 358 -21.39 12.75 -9.26
C ALA A 358 -20.38 12.70 -8.11
N PRO A 359 -19.31 13.52 -8.12
CA PRO A 359 -18.33 13.58 -7.01
C PRO A 359 -18.93 13.89 -5.63
N SER A 360 -20.17 14.38 -5.57
CA SER A 360 -20.98 14.61 -4.37
C SER A 360 -21.56 13.35 -3.72
N ASP A 361 -21.69 12.23 -4.46
CA ASP A 361 -22.21 10.95 -3.92
C ASP A 361 -21.20 10.29 -2.95
N GLY A 362 -19.91 10.63 -3.10
CA GLY A 362 -18.83 10.29 -2.17
C GLY A 362 -18.25 8.89 -2.34
N VAL A 363 -16.91 8.82 -2.34
CA VAL A 363 -16.13 7.59 -2.48
C VAL A 363 -15.88 6.92 -1.12
N GLN A 364 -15.88 5.59 -1.11
CA GLN A 364 -15.59 4.75 0.03
C GLN A 364 -14.15 4.21 -0.02
N PRO A 365 -13.26 4.61 0.91
CA PRO A 365 -12.00 3.91 1.13
C PRO A 365 -12.26 2.58 1.84
N VAL A 366 -11.73 1.48 1.29
CA VAL A 366 -11.78 0.13 1.86
C VAL A 366 -10.35 -0.41 1.96
N TYR A 367 -9.95 -0.82 3.16
CA TYR A 367 -8.71 -1.52 3.42
C TYR A 367 -9.01 -2.99 3.69
N LEU A 368 -8.28 -3.88 3.04
CA LEU A 368 -8.31 -5.30 3.27
C LEU A 368 -6.98 -5.72 3.91
N LEU A 369 -7.00 -5.99 5.21
CA LEU A 369 -5.87 -6.55 5.96
C LEU A 369 -5.97 -8.07 5.92
N VAL A 370 -4.96 -8.73 5.37
CA VAL A 370 -4.86 -10.18 5.30
C VAL A 370 -3.66 -10.64 6.12
N ASP A 371 -3.90 -11.61 7.00
CA ASP A 371 -2.83 -12.27 7.75
C ASP A 371 -1.89 -13.04 6.80
N GLU A 372 -0.61 -12.69 6.85
CA GLU A 372 0.50 -13.30 6.10
C GLU A 372 1.53 -13.93 7.05
N SER A 373 1.14 -14.16 8.31
CA SER A 373 2.03 -14.72 9.32
C SER A 373 2.43 -16.17 9.07
N THR A 374 3.40 -16.63 9.84
CA THR A 374 3.76 -18.05 9.98
C THR A 374 2.57 -18.96 10.31
N GLU A 375 1.59 -18.45 11.06
CA GLU A 375 0.37 -19.13 11.47
C GLU A 375 -0.63 -19.22 10.29
N ALA A 376 -0.71 -18.19 9.46
CA ALA A 376 -1.50 -18.19 8.23
C ALA A 376 -0.89 -19.07 7.11
N ALA A 377 0.38 -19.46 7.22
CA ALA A 377 1.16 -20.07 6.15
C ALA A 377 0.51 -21.31 5.50
N ALA A 378 -0.12 -22.18 6.30
CA ALA A 378 -0.79 -23.39 5.82
C ALA A 378 -2.03 -23.11 4.94
N HIS A 379 -2.54 -21.88 4.94
CA HIS A 379 -3.77 -21.46 4.28
C HIS A 379 -3.55 -20.34 3.25
N LEU A 380 -2.30 -19.93 2.97
CA LEU A 380 -1.98 -18.84 2.04
C LEU A 380 -2.49 -19.06 0.61
N ASP A 381 -2.50 -20.31 0.13
CA ASP A 381 -3.06 -20.63 -1.18
C ASP A 381 -4.58 -20.43 -1.23
N ASP A 382 -5.28 -20.69 -0.12
CA ASP A 382 -6.73 -20.46 0.00
C ASP A 382 -7.03 -18.96 0.13
N LEU A 383 -6.26 -18.24 0.96
CA LEU A 383 -6.31 -16.79 1.08
C LEU A 383 -6.06 -16.09 -0.26
N GLY A 384 -5.02 -16.51 -0.99
CA GLY A 384 -4.69 -15.99 -2.32
C GLY A 384 -5.71 -16.36 -3.39
N THR A 385 -6.36 -17.52 -3.27
CA THR A 385 -7.45 -17.95 -4.17
C THR A 385 -8.72 -17.16 -3.92
N GLY A 386 -9.08 -16.93 -2.66
CA GLY A 386 -10.20 -16.06 -2.29
C GLY A 386 -9.98 -14.60 -2.67
N LEU A 387 -8.75 -14.08 -2.52
CA LEU A 387 -8.39 -12.75 -3.00
C LEU A 387 -8.57 -12.60 -4.52
N ARG A 388 -8.22 -13.63 -5.32
CA ARG A 388 -8.52 -13.66 -6.77
C ARG A 388 -10.03 -13.62 -7.03
N ARG A 389 -10.82 -14.45 -6.33
CA ARG A 389 -12.29 -14.45 -6.45
C ARG A 389 -12.91 -13.10 -6.13
N LEU A 390 -12.45 -12.42 -5.07
CA LEU A 390 -12.90 -11.07 -4.73
C LEU A 390 -12.64 -10.09 -5.87
N PHE A 391 -11.42 -10.09 -6.42
CA PHE A 391 -11.07 -9.21 -7.55
C PHE A 391 -11.91 -9.52 -8.80
N ASP A 392 -12.16 -10.80 -9.09
CA ASP A 392 -13.00 -11.20 -10.23
C ASP A 392 -14.47 -10.80 -10.02
N GLY A 393 -15.01 -10.92 -8.81
CA GLY A 393 -16.35 -10.45 -8.45
C GLY A 393 -16.49 -8.92 -8.57
N LEU A 394 -15.50 -8.17 -8.07
CA LEU A 394 -15.47 -6.70 -8.20
C LEU A 394 -15.33 -6.26 -9.67
N ARG A 395 -14.53 -6.95 -10.49
CA ARG A 395 -14.44 -6.69 -11.94
C ARG A 395 -15.73 -6.99 -12.70
N GLN A 396 -16.48 -8.03 -12.29
CA GLN A 396 -17.80 -8.33 -12.87
C GLN A 396 -18.82 -7.25 -12.49
N ALA A 397 -18.72 -6.69 -11.28
CA ALA A 397 -19.48 -5.54 -10.81
C ALA A 397 -18.83 -4.19 -11.17
N ALA A 398 -18.36 -4.03 -12.42
CA ALA A 398 -17.67 -2.82 -12.88
C ALA A 398 -18.49 -1.51 -12.68
N ASP A 399 -19.81 -1.61 -12.49
CA ASP A 399 -20.70 -0.52 -12.09
C ASP A 399 -20.24 0.19 -10.80
N ILE A 400 -19.68 -0.54 -9.82
CA ILE A 400 -19.32 0.01 -8.50
C ILE A 400 -17.92 0.63 -8.43
N ALA A 401 -17.10 0.48 -9.47
CA ALA A 401 -15.72 0.98 -9.50
C ALA A 401 -15.57 2.49 -9.19
N PRO A 402 -16.50 3.39 -9.57
CA PRO A 402 -16.44 4.80 -9.15
C PRO A 402 -16.62 4.98 -7.64
N ALA A 403 -17.46 4.17 -6.99
CA ALA A 403 -17.88 4.33 -5.60
C ALA A 403 -16.86 3.78 -4.57
N ILE A 404 -16.11 2.74 -4.90
CA ILE A 404 -15.16 2.09 -3.98
C ILE A 404 -13.71 2.34 -4.40
N ARG A 405 -12.82 2.53 -3.43
CA ARG A 405 -11.37 2.41 -3.59
C ARG A 405 -10.88 1.32 -2.64
N LEU A 406 -10.14 0.36 -3.16
CA LEU A 406 -9.59 -0.75 -2.41
C LEU A 406 -8.08 -0.56 -2.22
N SER A 407 -7.59 -0.84 -1.01
CA SER A 407 -6.19 -1.11 -0.73
C SER A 407 -6.07 -2.48 -0.08
N VAL A 408 -5.09 -3.28 -0.49
CA VAL A 408 -4.81 -4.60 0.08
C VAL A 408 -3.49 -4.55 0.82
N LEU A 409 -3.49 -4.96 2.09
CA LEU A 409 -2.35 -4.94 2.99
C LEU A 409 -2.16 -6.35 3.55
N GLY A 410 -0.98 -6.94 3.34
CA GLY A 410 -0.59 -8.16 4.03
C GLY A 410 0.08 -7.77 5.35
N TYR A 411 -0.31 -8.36 6.49
CA TYR A 411 0.35 -8.10 7.77
C TYR A 411 0.95 -9.38 8.37
N ALA A 412 2.11 -9.22 9.00
CA ALA A 412 2.82 -10.24 9.74
C ALA A 412 3.64 -9.48 10.79
N ASP A 413 4.96 -9.70 10.84
CA ASP A 413 5.91 -8.96 11.66
C ASP A 413 6.02 -7.49 11.20
N GLN A 414 5.84 -7.27 9.89
CA GLN A 414 5.71 -5.97 9.24
C GLN A 414 4.43 -5.94 8.36
N VAL A 415 4.05 -4.78 7.85
CA VAL A 415 2.93 -4.63 6.91
C VAL A 415 3.44 -4.36 5.49
N ALA A 416 3.03 -5.20 4.54
CA ALA A 416 3.34 -5.08 3.13
C ALA A 416 2.16 -4.49 2.36
N ALA A 417 2.39 -3.39 1.64
CA ALA A 417 1.40 -2.83 0.72
C ALA A 417 1.29 -3.72 -0.53
N ARG A 418 0.23 -4.53 -0.61
CA ARG A 418 -0.03 -5.44 -1.74
C ARG A 418 -0.74 -4.74 -2.90
N MET A 419 -1.62 -3.79 -2.58
CA MET A 419 -2.23 -2.86 -3.54
C MET A 419 -2.47 -1.51 -2.85
N SER A 420 -2.02 -0.43 -3.47
CA SER A 420 -2.33 0.93 -3.03
C SER A 420 -3.76 1.34 -3.41
N MET A 421 -4.33 2.28 -2.64
CA MET A 421 -5.72 2.74 -2.73
C MET A 421 -6.15 3.14 -4.16
N ALA A 422 -6.92 2.29 -4.83
CA ALA A 422 -7.33 2.45 -6.23
C ALA A 422 -8.69 1.79 -6.50
N PRO A 423 -9.43 2.17 -7.56
CA PRO A 423 -10.58 1.38 -8.01
C PRO A 423 -10.10 0.00 -8.49
N VAL A 424 -10.97 -1.02 -8.42
CA VAL A 424 -10.70 -2.34 -9.04
C VAL A 424 -11.34 -2.37 -10.42
N ASP A 425 -10.50 -2.52 -11.44
CA ASP A 425 -10.91 -2.57 -12.85
C ASP A 425 -10.27 -3.75 -13.60
N ALA A 426 -10.50 -3.81 -14.92
CA ALA A 426 -9.96 -4.85 -15.78
C ALA A 426 -8.43 -4.78 -16.00
N ALA A 427 -7.78 -3.66 -15.68
CA ALA A 427 -6.32 -3.47 -15.78
C ALA A 427 -5.61 -3.71 -14.43
N THR A 428 -6.34 -3.65 -13.33
CA THR A 428 -5.87 -3.89 -11.97
C THR A 428 -5.39 -5.35 -11.82
N SER A 429 -4.11 -5.57 -11.53
CA SER A 429 -3.59 -6.91 -11.24
C SER A 429 -4.05 -7.41 -9.86
N VAL A 430 -4.25 -8.73 -9.72
CA VAL A 430 -4.49 -9.31 -8.38
C VAL A 430 -3.15 -9.40 -7.63
N PRO A 431 -3.06 -8.94 -6.37
CA PRO A 431 -1.85 -9.10 -5.59
C PRO A 431 -1.59 -10.58 -5.25
N TRP A 432 -0.32 -10.94 -5.09
CA TRP A 432 0.06 -12.20 -4.45
C TRP A 432 0.29 -12.00 -2.95
N LEU A 433 -0.08 -13.00 -2.16
CA LEU A 433 0.25 -13.11 -0.74
C LEU A 433 1.49 -13.99 -0.58
N THR A 434 2.22 -13.84 0.52
CA THR A 434 3.37 -14.70 0.87
C THR A 434 3.55 -14.78 2.37
N SER A 435 4.02 -15.92 2.88
CA SER A 435 4.36 -16.09 4.30
C SER A 435 5.50 -15.17 4.68
N ARG A 436 5.41 -14.53 5.84
CA ARG A 436 6.46 -13.68 6.43
C ARG A 436 6.68 -14.07 7.91
N GLY A 437 6.94 -13.11 8.81
CA GLY A 437 7.19 -13.39 10.23
C GLY A 437 5.92 -13.69 11.05
N VAL A 438 6.01 -13.53 12.36
CA VAL A 438 4.88 -13.72 13.32
C VAL A 438 3.86 -12.58 13.22
N ALA A 439 2.58 -12.83 13.49
CA ALA A 439 1.54 -11.79 13.41
C ALA A 439 1.72 -10.65 14.44
N SER A 440 1.89 -9.41 13.96
CA SER A 440 1.94 -8.21 14.79
C SER A 440 0.74 -7.29 14.54
N TYR A 441 -0.29 -7.45 15.36
CA TYR A 441 -1.46 -6.55 15.37
C TYR A 441 -1.07 -5.10 15.68
N ALA A 442 -0.06 -4.87 16.53
CA ALA A 442 0.45 -3.55 16.82
C ALA A 442 0.95 -2.85 15.55
N ASN A 443 1.81 -3.51 14.76
CA ASN A 443 2.32 -2.94 13.51
C ASN A 443 1.24 -2.80 12.43
N ALA A 444 0.24 -3.69 12.43
CA ALA A 444 -0.96 -3.55 11.57
C ALA A 444 -1.73 -2.25 11.86
N PHE A 445 -2.00 -1.96 13.14
CA PHE A 445 -2.75 -0.77 13.54
C PHE A 445 -1.93 0.53 13.42
N GLU A 446 -0.63 0.52 13.74
CA GLU A 446 0.27 1.66 13.48
C GLU A 446 0.32 2.01 11.98
N THR A 447 0.43 1.00 11.12
CA THR A 447 0.47 1.21 9.66
C THR A 447 -0.84 1.78 9.16
N LEU A 448 -1.99 1.29 9.63
CA LEU A 448 -3.30 1.87 9.30
C LEU A 448 -3.40 3.32 9.77
N TYR A 449 -3.01 3.63 11.00
CA TYR A 449 -3.04 4.99 11.56
C TYR A 449 -2.20 5.97 10.72
N GLY A 450 -0.97 5.56 10.36
CA GLY A 450 -0.08 6.35 9.51
C GLY A 450 -0.55 6.49 8.06
N ARG A 451 -1.31 5.53 7.53
CA ARG A 451 -1.69 5.46 6.11
C ARG A 451 -3.06 6.07 5.78
N ILE A 452 -4.04 5.93 6.66
CA ILE A 452 -5.42 6.37 6.39
C ILE A 452 -5.49 7.88 6.10
N ALA A 453 -4.81 8.71 6.88
CA ALA A 453 -4.87 10.16 6.70
C ALA A 453 -4.23 10.64 5.37
N PRO A 454 -3.03 10.16 4.95
CA PRO A 454 -2.51 10.40 3.61
C PRO A 454 -3.41 9.92 2.46
N ASP A 455 -3.92 8.68 2.53
CA ASP A 455 -4.77 8.10 1.47
C ASP A 455 -6.08 8.91 1.32
N VAL A 456 -6.75 9.25 2.42
CA VAL A 456 -7.95 10.12 2.42
C VAL A 456 -7.63 11.51 1.88
N SER A 457 -6.47 12.08 2.21
CA SER A 457 -6.05 13.39 1.70
C SER A 457 -5.80 13.37 0.20
N THR A 458 -5.22 12.28 -0.32
CA THR A 458 -5.00 12.06 -1.76
C THR A 458 -6.32 11.94 -2.51
N LEU A 459 -7.31 11.20 -1.97
CA LEU A 459 -8.64 11.10 -2.55
C LEU A 459 -9.39 12.45 -2.54
N LYS A 460 -9.29 13.22 -1.46
CA LYS A 460 -9.84 14.60 -1.41
C LYS A 460 -9.18 15.54 -2.41
N ALA A 461 -7.86 15.42 -2.62
CA ALA A 461 -7.14 16.22 -3.61
C ALA A 461 -7.56 15.93 -5.07
N GLN A 462 -8.17 14.77 -5.33
CA GLN A 462 -8.80 14.43 -6.62
C GLN A 462 -10.21 15.05 -6.78
N GLY A 463 -10.67 15.87 -5.83
CA GLY A 463 -12.02 16.47 -5.84
C GLY A 463 -13.13 15.53 -5.37
N LEU A 464 -12.78 14.38 -4.78
CA LEU A 464 -13.76 13.40 -4.30
C LEU A 464 -14.20 13.74 -2.87
N THR A 465 -15.52 13.71 -2.61
CA THR A 465 -16.01 13.59 -1.23
C THR A 465 -15.62 12.20 -0.69
N VAL A 466 -15.02 12.12 0.49
CA VAL A 466 -14.50 10.84 1.04
C VAL A 466 -15.27 10.44 2.30
N ARG A 467 -15.80 9.21 2.31
CA ARG A 467 -16.55 8.61 3.43
C ARG A 467 -15.61 8.09 4.51
N ARG A 468 -16.15 7.77 5.70
CA ARG A 468 -15.37 7.15 6.79
C ARG A 468 -14.77 5.82 6.28
N PRO A 469 -13.46 5.60 6.39
CA PRO A 469 -12.83 4.37 5.93
C PRO A 469 -13.42 3.11 6.56
N LEU A 470 -13.43 2.03 5.79
CA LEU A 470 -13.72 0.67 6.27
C LEU A 470 -12.45 -0.17 6.23
N VAL A 471 -12.26 -1.00 7.24
CA VAL A 471 -11.18 -1.99 7.31
C VAL A 471 -11.82 -3.36 7.46
N PHE A 472 -11.53 -4.28 6.55
CA PHE A 472 -11.80 -5.71 6.71
C PHE A 472 -10.49 -6.38 7.10
N LEU A 473 -10.41 -6.87 8.34
CA LEU A 473 -9.25 -7.56 8.88
C LEU A 473 -9.55 -9.05 8.97
N LEU A 474 -8.77 -9.86 8.26
CA LEU A 474 -8.78 -11.32 8.39
C LEU A 474 -7.56 -11.75 9.22
N ALA A 475 -7.82 -12.45 10.33
CA ALA A 475 -6.84 -12.93 11.28
C ALA A 475 -6.81 -14.47 11.32
N ALA A 476 -5.61 -15.04 11.26
CA ALA A 476 -5.36 -16.47 11.43
C ALA A 476 -4.58 -16.78 12.73
N ALA A 477 -3.78 -15.82 13.21
CA ALA A 477 -2.96 -15.96 14.41
C ALA A 477 -3.67 -15.51 15.70
N PRO A 478 -3.33 -16.09 16.86
CA PRO A 478 -3.68 -15.51 18.16
C PRO A 478 -2.93 -14.19 18.39
N ALA A 479 -3.31 -13.42 19.40
CA ALA A 479 -2.53 -12.25 19.82
C ALA A 479 -1.22 -12.74 20.45
N ALA A 480 -0.10 -12.51 19.77
CA ALA A 480 1.23 -12.94 20.23
C ALA A 480 1.67 -12.28 21.54
N ASP A 481 1.23 -11.04 21.78
CA ASP A 481 1.58 -10.24 22.97
C ASP A 481 0.33 -9.70 23.68
N GLU A 482 0.17 -10.04 24.97
CA GLU A 482 -0.85 -9.42 25.84
C GLU A 482 -0.50 -7.94 26.11
N GLY A 483 -1.30 -7.01 25.59
CA GLY A 483 -1.26 -5.58 25.96
C GLY A 483 -0.54 -4.64 24.99
N VAL A 484 0.24 -5.16 24.03
CA VAL A 484 1.07 -4.33 23.15
C VAL A 484 0.26 -3.68 22.01
N TRP A 485 -0.78 -4.35 21.51
CA TRP A 485 -1.56 -3.86 20.36
C TRP A 485 -2.69 -2.89 20.73
N GLN A 486 -3.11 -2.86 21.99
CA GLN A 486 -4.23 -2.05 22.47
C GLN A 486 -3.94 -0.55 22.36
N THR A 487 -2.70 -0.12 22.61
CA THR A 487 -2.30 1.30 22.48
C THR A 487 -2.40 1.81 21.04
N PRO A 488 -1.79 1.17 20.01
CA PRO A 488 -1.99 1.60 18.63
C PRO A 488 -3.44 1.46 18.14
N TYR A 489 -4.16 0.42 18.56
CA TYR A 489 -5.57 0.25 18.23
C TYR A 489 -6.45 1.39 18.78
N ALA A 490 -6.25 1.79 20.04
CA ALA A 490 -6.98 2.90 20.64
C ALA A 490 -6.72 4.22 19.90
N ARG A 491 -5.47 4.49 19.49
CA ARG A 491 -5.13 5.69 18.68
C ARG A 491 -5.74 5.67 17.28
N LEU A 492 -5.86 4.48 16.67
CA LEU A 492 -6.49 4.27 15.37
C LEU A 492 -8.01 4.50 15.42
N THR A 493 -8.67 4.02 16.48
CA THR A 493 -10.13 4.01 16.59
C THR A 493 -10.71 5.23 17.31
N ASP A 494 -9.94 5.96 18.13
CA ASP A 494 -10.37 7.20 18.77
C ASP A 494 -10.55 8.34 17.73
N PRO A 495 -11.78 8.86 17.53
CA PRO A 495 -12.04 9.99 16.64
C PRO A 495 -11.38 11.30 17.10
N GLY A 496 -11.00 11.41 18.38
CA GLY A 496 -10.29 12.55 18.96
C GLY A 496 -8.84 12.63 18.50
N THR A 497 -8.10 11.51 18.49
CA THR A 497 -6.75 11.43 17.93
C THR A 497 -6.70 11.22 16.42
N HIS A 498 -7.67 10.50 15.85
CA HIS A 498 -7.72 10.18 14.43
C HIS A 498 -9.05 10.62 13.79
N PRO A 499 -9.12 11.80 13.13
CA PRO A 499 -10.35 12.30 12.51
C PRO A 499 -10.97 11.37 11.44
N TYR A 500 -10.19 10.41 10.94
CA TYR A 500 -10.58 9.41 9.96
C TYR A 500 -10.68 7.99 10.54
N ALA A 501 -10.82 7.85 11.87
CA ALA A 501 -11.00 6.59 12.59
C ALA A 501 -11.88 5.60 11.79
N PRO A 502 -11.35 4.46 11.35
CA PRO A 502 -12.09 3.53 10.49
C PRO A 502 -13.18 2.82 11.29
N ASN A 503 -14.17 2.27 10.59
CA ASN A 503 -14.89 1.12 11.13
C ASN A 503 -14.09 -0.14 10.78
N ILE A 504 -13.86 -1.03 11.73
CA ILE A 504 -13.11 -2.28 11.55
C ILE A 504 -14.10 -3.44 11.67
N VAL A 505 -14.21 -4.21 10.59
CA VAL A 505 -14.83 -5.54 10.53
C VAL A 505 -13.71 -6.56 10.68
N ALA A 506 -13.77 -7.35 11.74
CA ALA A 506 -12.75 -8.31 12.12
C ALA A 506 -13.28 -9.74 11.93
N CYS A 507 -12.51 -10.56 11.22
CA CYS A 507 -12.82 -11.95 10.94
C CYS A 507 -11.67 -12.85 11.44
N GLY A 508 -11.97 -13.81 12.30
CA GLY A 508 -11.01 -14.77 12.85
C GLY A 508 -11.22 -16.17 12.29
N VAL A 509 -10.13 -16.77 11.82
CA VAL A 509 -10.06 -18.18 11.41
C VAL A 509 -8.91 -18.88 12.14
N GLY A 510 -8.94 -20.20 12.25
CA GLY A 510 -7.84 -20.99 12.81
C GLY A 510 -7.48 -20.63 14.26
N GLY A 511 -6.34 -19.97 14.47
CA GLY A 511 -5.80 -19.61 15.79
C GLY A 511 -6.31 -18.29 16.38
N ALA A 512 -7.08 -17.50 15.63
CA ALA A 512 -7.62 -16.23 16.12
C ALA A 512 -8.78 -16.46 17.10
N SER A 513 -8.68 -15.93 18.32
CA SER A 513 -9.68 -16.15 19.38
C SER A 513 -10.88 -15.20 19.31
N ALA A 514 -12.05 -15.66 19.75
CA ALA A 514 -13.28 -14.85 19.78
C ALA A 514 -13.09 -13.54 20.56
N GLY A 515 -12.43 -13.57 21.73
CA GLY A 515 -12.15 -12.38 22.53
C GLY A 515 -11.24 -11.37 21.84
N LEU A 516 -10.27 -11.83 21.04
CA LEU A 516 -9.41 -10.96 20.23
C LEU A 516 -10.22 -10.26 19.13
N ILE A 517 -11.02 -11.03 18.38
CA ILE A 517 -11.85 -10.50 17.29
C ILE A 517 -12.89 -9.51 17.82
N ALA A 518 -13.55 -9.84 18.94
CA ALA A 518 -14.50 -8.95 19.60
C ALA A 518 -13.87 -7.63 20.07
N ALA A 519 -12.59 -7.66 20.46
CA ALA A 519 -11.86 -6.46 20.90
C ALA A 519 -11.32 -5.60 19.72
N ILE A 520 -11.07 -6.20 18.55
CA ILE A 520 -10.62 -5.51 17.32
C ILE A 520 -11.81 -4.95 16.51
N ALA A 521 -12.99 -5.56 16.61
CA ALA A 521 -14.18 -5.05 15.93
C ALA A 521 -14.62 -3.71 16.54
N THR A 522 -14.82 -2.67 15.71
CA THR A 522 -15.27 -1.35 16.21
C THR A 522 -16.73 -1.33 16.63
N LYS A 523 -17.47 -2.42 16.37
CA LYS A 523 -18.85 -2.63 16.79
C LYS A 523 -19.07 -4.11 17.12
N PRO A 524 -20.01 -4.46 18.03
CA PRO A 524 -20.32 -5.86 18.34
C PRO A 524 -20.70 -6.68 17.11
N GLU A 525 -21.51 -6.11 16.21
CA GLU A 525 -21.95 -6.78 14.98
C GLU A 525 -20.86 -6.92 13.90
N PHE A 526 -19.63 -6.42 14.14
CA PHE A 526 -18.53 -6.43 13.17
C PHE A 526 -17.41 -7.44 13.53
N GLY A 527 -17.58 -8.24 14.59
CA GLY A 527 -16.66 -9.32 14.96
C GLY A 527 -17.22 -10.68 14.56
N TYR A 528 -16.49 -11.44 13.74
CA TYR A 528 -16.88 -12.76 13.26
C TYR A 528 -15.77 -13.76 13.50
N VAL A 529 -16.07 -14.93 14.05
CA VAL A 529 -15.06 -15.98 14.31
C VAL A 529 -15.58 -17.33 13.84
N ALA A 530 -14.69 -18.10 13.21
CA ALA A 530 -15.02 -19.42 12.69
C ALA A 530 -15.44 -20.38 13.83
N ASP A 531 -16.41 -21.24 13.55
CA ASP A 531 -16.95 -22.18 14.52
C ASP A 531 -15.87 -23.17 15.02
N ALA A 532 -15.93 -23.52 16.30
CA ALA A 532 -15.00 -24.45 16.91
C ALA A 532 -15.07 -25.84 16.25
N GLY A 533 -14.05 -26.19 15.47
CA GLY A 533 -13.98 -27.44 14.71
C GLY A 533 -14.45 -27.35 13.25
N ALA A 534 -14.78 -26.17 12.74
CA ALA A 534 -14.98 -25.95 11.30
C ALA A 534 -13.66 -26.19 10.51
N ASP A 535 -13.78 -26.61 9.24
CA ASP A 535 -12.62 -26.63 8.34
C ASP A 535 -12.19 -25.18 8.03
N VAL A 536 -10.98 -24.82 8.46
CA VAL A 536 -10.40 -23.49 8.25
C VAL A 536 -10.35 -23.13 6.76
N ARG A 537 -10.17 -24.11 5.85
CA ARG A 537 -10.21 -23.87 4.40
C ARG A 537 -11.61 -23.47 3.93
N ALA A 538 -12.64 -24.18 4.40
CA ALA A 538 -14.03 -23.86 4.08
C ALA A 538 -14.41 -22.47 4.63
N ALA A 539 -14.12 -22.21 5.90
CA ALA A 539 -14.37 -20.92 6.56
C ALA A 539 -13.68 -19.75 5.85
N ILE A 540 -12.43 -19.91 5.39
CA ILE A 540 -11.76 -18.91 4.54
C ILE A 540 -12.54 -18.67 3.25
N GLY A 541 -12.96 -19.72 2.55
CA GLY A 541 -13.79 -19.61 1.34
C GLY A 541 -15.11 -18.88 1.57
N ASP A 542 -15.83 -19.26 2.62
CA ASP A 542 -17.10 -18.65 3.03
C ASP A 542 -16.96 -17.17 3.36
N TYR A 543 -15.89 -16.78 4.07
CA TYR A 543 -15.56 -15.37 4.33
C TYR A 543 -15.32 -14.59 3.03
N TRP A 544 -14.55 -15.12 2.08
CA TRP A 544 -14.30 -14.42 0.81
C TRP A 544 -15.56 -14.26 -0.03
N ASP A 545 -16.41 -15.27 -0.08
CA ASP A 545 -17.67 -15.22 -0.81
C ASP A 545 -18.64 -14.22 -0.14
N ALA A 546 -18.70 -14.16 1.19
CA ALA A 546 -19.46 -13.15 1.94
C ALA A 546 -18.92 -11.72 1.77
N LEU A 547 -17.60 -11.51 1.86
CA LEU A 547 -16.96 -10.21 1.63
C LEU A 547 -17.19 -9.71 0.20
N THR A 548 -17.13 -10.61 -0.79
CA THR A 548 -17.39 -10.26 -2.20
C THR A 548 -18.84 -9.81 -2.37
N ARG A 549 -19.82 -10.52 -1.80
CA ARG A 549 -21.23 -10.09 -1.80
C ARG A 549 -21.41 -8.74 -1.09
N CYS A 550 -20.85 -8.59 0.11
CA CYS A 550 -20.93 -7.36 0.90
C CYS A 550 -20.42 -6.15 0.11
N LEU A 551 -19.21 -6.22 -0.47
CA LEU A 551 -18.63 -5.09 -1.21
C LEU A 551 -19.39 -4.78 -2.51
N VAL A 552 -19.91 -5.78 -3.22
CA VAL A 552 -20.73 -5.57 -4.42
C VAL A 552 -22.08 -4.93 -4.08
N THR A 553 -22.77 -5.44 -3.06
CA THR A 553 -24.04 -4.87 -2.57
C THR A 553 -23.81 -3.46 -2.04
N TYR A 554 -22.84 -3.26 -1.16
CA TYR A 554 -22.53 -1.96 -0.58
C TYR A 554 -22.15 -0.94 -1.66
N GLY A 555 -21.33 -1.33 -2.64
CA GLY A 555 -21.00 -0.52 -3.81
C GLY A 555 -22.24 -0.02 -4.57
N ARG A 556 -23.25 -0.86 -4.73
CA ARG A 556 -24.52 -0.49 -5.38
C ARG A 556 -25.38 0.43 -4.49
N THR A 557 -25.45 0.19 -3.19
CA THR A 557 -26.16 1.08 -2.25
C THR A 557 -25.53 2.49 -2.20
N LEU A 558 -24.20 2.57 -2.31
CA LEU A 558 -23.45 3.82 -2.42
C LEU A 558 -23.83 4.61 -3.69
N LEU A 559 -23.93 3.95 -4.85
CA LEU A 559 -24.37 4.58 -6.10
C LEU A 559 -25.83 5.07 -6.03
N ALA A 560 -26.70 4.28 -5.37
CA ALA A 560 -28.09 4.61 -5.13
C ALA A 560 -28.27 5.78 -4.13
N GLY A 561 -27.22 6.17 -3.39
CA GLY A 561 -27.24 7.26 -2.42
C GLY A 561 -27.80 6.88 -1.04
N ALA A 562 -28.07 5.59 -0.80
CA ALA A 562 -28.59 5.05 0.45
C ALA A 562 -27.56 4.06 1.04
N PRO A 563 -26.40 4.54 1.54
CA PRO A 563 -25.27 3.69 1.92
C PRO A 563 -25.60 2.80 3.12
N ASP A 564 -25.67 1.49 2.91
CA ASP A 564 -25.95 0.52 3.97
C ASP A 564 -24.91 -0.60 3.99
N LEU A 565 -24.16 -0.71 5.10
CA LEU A 565 -23.08 -1.68 5.25
C LEU A 565 -23.59 -2.89 6.02
N GLU A 566 -24.26 -3.79 5.31
CA GLU A 566 -24.60 -5.12 5.81
C GLU A 566 -23.50 -6.11 5.43
N PHE A 567 -22.88 -6.73 6.43
CA PHE A 567 -22.01 -7.89 6.24
C PHE A 567 -22.77 -9.14 6.72
N GLU A 568 -23.23 -9.96 5.77
CA GLU A 568 -23.91 -11.22 6.09
C GLU A 568 -22.99 -12.12 6.91
N LEU A 569 -23.51 -12.74 7.98
CA LEU A 569 -22.79 -13.75 8.75
C LEU A 569 -22.37 -14.90 7.80
N PRO A 570 -21.06 -15.16 7.58
CA PRO A 570 -20.64 -16.19 6.65
C PRO A 570 -20.97 -17.59 7.22
N PRO A 571 -21.22 -18.60 6.37
CA PRO A 571 -21.35 -19.99 6.82
C PRO A 571 -20.12 -20.43 7.63
N HIS A 572 -20.34 -21.21 8.69
CA HIS A 572 -19.31 -21.65 9.65
C HIS A 572 -18.69 -20.54 10.52
N PHE A 573 -19.37 -19.39 10.68
CA PHE A 573 -18.98 -18.35 11.64
C PHE A 573 -20.12 -18.04 12.61
N HIS A 574 -19.74 -17.56 13.79
CA HIS A 574 -20.61 -16.87 14.72
C HIS A 574 -20.08 -15.46 15.04
N VAL A 575 -20.95 -14.61 15.60
CA VAL A 575 -20.55 -13.28 16.09
C VAL A 575 -19.64 -13.45 17.29
N ALA A 576 -18.48 -12.79 17.26
CA ALA A 576 -17.47 -12.87 18.30
C ALA A 576 -17.94 -12.14 19.57
N THR A 577 -18.04 -12.87 20.68
CA THR A 577 -18.38 -12.32 21.99
C THR A 577 -17.14 -12.20 22.87
N ALA A 578 -16.97 -11.04 23.52
CA ALA A 578 -16.03 -10.92 24.63
C ALA A 578 -16.52 -11.79 25.81
N SER A 579 -15.62 -12.64 26.33
CA SER A 579 -15.87 -13.58 27.43
C SER A 579 -15.69 -12.96 28.81
#